data_AF-A0A1Q7QWH1-F1
#
_entry.id   AF-A0A1Q7QWH1-F1
#
_cell.length_a   1.000
_cell.length_b   1.000
_cell.length_c   1.000
_cell.angle_alpha   90.00
_cell.angle_beta   90.00
_cell.angle_gamma   90.00
#
_symmetry.space_group_name_H-M   'P 1'
#
loop_
_entity.id
_entity.type
_entity.pdbx_description
1 polymer ?
#
loop_
_entity_poly.entity_id
_entity_poly.type
_entity_poly.pdbx_seq_one_letter_code
_entity_poly.pdbx_strand_id
1 'polypeptide(L)'
;MTANGTRRTETIPAGRIGNDRPIVITDERWESPDLKILISSQHHDPRTGDVEYRLTNISRAEPAAHLFTVPADYDVVDIPPPPPPPAAPRQ
;
A
#
# COMPACT_ATOMS: atom_id res chain seq x y z
N MET A 1 21.86 -9.32 0.66
CA MET A 1 20.39 -9.48 0.59
C MET A 1 20.02 -9.47 -0.88
N THR A 2 19.41 -10.54 -1.37
CA THR A 2 18.94 -10.62 -2.75
C THR A 2 17.49 -10.16 -2.82
N ALA A 3 17.09 -9.68 -3.99
CA ALA A 3 15.74 -9.23 -4.26
C ALA A 3 15.34 -9.64 -5.67
N ASN A 4 14.08 -10.03 -5.84
CA ASN A 4 13.49 -10.39 -7.11
C ASN A 4 12.61 -9.23 -7.56
N GLY A 5 12.93 -8.68 -8.73
CA GLY A 5 12.20 -7.57 -9.34
C GLY A 5 11.17 -8.05 -10.34
N THR A 6 10.00 -7.43 -10.35
CA THR A 6 9.04 -7.52 -11.45
C THR A 6 8.65 -6.11 -11.88
N ARG A 7 8.49 -5.92 -13.19
CA ARG A 7 8.01 -4.67 -13.76
C ARG A 7 6.82 -4.97 -14.66
N ARG A 8 5.73 -4.23 -14.46
CA ARG A 8 4.56 -4.21 -15.33
C ARG A 8 4.45 -2.84 -15.97
N THR A 9 4.11 -2.84 -17.26
CA THR A 9 3.81 -1.63 -18.01
C THR A 9 2.38 -1.75 -18.54
N GLU A 10 1.60 -0.71 -18.34
CA GLU A 10 0.26 -0.58 -18.89
C GLU A 10 0.20 0.68 -19.75
N THR A 11 -0.34 0.53 -20.97
CA THR A 11 -0.47 1.65 -21.90
C THR A 11 -1.94 1.91 -22.16
N ILE A 12 -2.38 3.13 -21.87
CA ILE A 12 -3.68 3.65 -22.29
C ILE A 12 -3.46 4.32 -23.65
N PRO A 13 -4.04 3.81 -24.76
CA PRO A 13 -3.88 4.42 -26.08
C PRO A 13 -4.42 5.86 -26.14
N ALA A 14 -3.97 6.63 -27.14
CA ALA A 14 -4.51 7.97 -27.40
C ALA A 14 -6.04 7.93 -27.61
N GLY A 15 -6.71 9.00 -27.18
CA GLY A 15 -8.15 9.21 -27.36
C GLY A 15 -9.07 8.40 -26.43
N ARG A 16 -8.54 7.59 -25.52
CA ARG A 16 -9.37 6.71 -24.67
C ARG A 16 -10.01 7.41 -23.48
N ILE A 17 -9.31 8.39 -22.91
CA ILE A 17 -9.75 9.14 -21.73
C ILE A 17 -9.59 10.65 -21.93
N GLY A 18 -9.74 11.12 -23.18
CA GLY A 18 -9.50 12.52 -23.54
C GLY A 18 -8.01 12.91 -23.65
N ASN A 19 -7.12 11.92 -23.63
CA ASN A 19 -5.68 12.09 -23.84
C ASN A 19 -5.35 12.21 -25.34
N ASP A 20 -4.48 13.15 -25.69
CA ASP A 20 -3.99 13.36 -27.07
C ASP A 20 -2.83 12.42 -27.45
N ARG A 21 -2.16 11.84 -26.45
CA ARG A 21 -1.03 10.90 -26.59
C ARG A 21 -1.23 9.67 -25.71
N PRO A 22 -0.64 8.50 -26.05
CA PRO A 22 -0.68 7.34 -25.17
C PRO A 22 -0.12 7.65 -23.78
N ILE A 23 -0.76 7.14 -22.74
CA ILE A 23 -0.31 7.27 -21.36
C ILE A 23 0.30 5.94 -20.97
N VAL A 24 1.56 5.97 -20.53
CA VAL A 24 2.29 4.79 -20.09
C VAL A 24 2.40 4.84 -18.58
N ILE A 25 1.89 3.80 -17.94
CA ILE A 25 1.91 3.60 -16.49
C ILE A 25 2.88 2.45 -16.24
N THR A 26 3.78 2.61 -15.26
CA THR A 26 4.71 1.53 -14.90
C THR A 26 4.71 1.26 -13.42
N ASP A 27 4.61 -0.02 -13.08
CA ASP A 27 4.71 -0.55 -11.72
C ASP A 27 5.95 -1.43 -11.64
N GLU A 28 6.89 -1.08 -10.78
CA GLU A 28 8.04 -1.91 -10.44
C GLU A 28 7.96 -2.33 -8.97
N ARG A 29 8.21 -3.61 -8.71
CA ARG A 29 8.15 -4.20 -7.36
C ARG A 29 9.37 -5.09 -7.14
N TRP A 30 10.02 -4.93 -5.99
CA TRP A 30 11.16 -5.71 -5.57
C TRP A 30 10.85 -6.39 -4.25
N GLU A 31 10.89 -7.72 -4.24
CA GLU A 31 10.59 -8.54 -3.07
C GLU A 31 11.83 -9.30 -2.61
N SER A 32 12.04 -9.39 -1.30
CA SER A 32 13.13 -10.19 -0.76
C SER A 32 12.64 -11.62 -0.51
N PRO A 33 13.26 -12.64 -1.13
CA PRO A 33 12.88 -14.03 -0.90
C PRO A 33 13.10 -14.46 0.56
N ASP A 34 14.16 -13.94 1.19
CA ASP A 34 14.54 -14.29 2.56
C ASP A 34 13.54 -13.74 3.58
N LEU A 35 13.09 -12.50 3.38
CA LEU A 35 12.18 -11.81 4.30
C LEU A 35 10.71 -12.03 3.96
N LYS A 36 10.41 -12.45 2.72
CA LYS A 36 9.05 -12.58 2.18
C LYS A 36 8.24 -11.29 2.26
N ILE A 37 8.91 -10.15 2.05
CA ILE A 37 8.29 -8.82 2.05
C ILE A 37 8.71 -8.03 0.80
N LEU A 38 7.89 -7.05 0.45
CA LEU A 38 8.23 -5.99 -0.50
C LEU A 38 9.26 -5.07 0.13
N ILE A 39 10.40 -4.88 -0.53
CA ILE A 39 11.47 -4.00 -0.06
C ILE A 39 11.56 -2.71 -0.86
N SER A 40 11.02 -2.69 -2.08
CA SER A 40 10.86 -1.48 -2.85
C SER A 40 9.71 -1.61 -3.84
N SER A 41 8.99 -0.52 -4.07
CA SER A 41 8.11 -0.39 -5.23
C SER A 41 8.14 1.02 -5.78
N GLN A 42 8.02 1.14 -7.09
CA GLN A 42 7.88 2.41 -7.79
C GLN A 42 6.66 2.33 -8.69
N HIS A 43 5.74 3.27 -8.52
CA HIS A 43 4.60 3.47 -9.40
C HIS A 43 4.78 4.81 -10.10
N HIS A 44 4.75 4.81 -11.43
CA HIS A 44 4.80 6.00 -12.27
C HIS A 44 3.52 6.05 -13.10
N ASP A 45 2.68 7.06 -12.84
CA ASP A 45 1.51 7.35 -13.65
C ASP A 45 1.49 8.87 -13.95
N PRO A 46 1.65 9.28 -15.22
CA PRO A 46 1.63 10.69 -15.61
C PRO A 46 0.36 11.46 -15.20
N ARG A 47 -0.73 10.77 -14.84
CA ARG A 47 -2.00 11.38 -14.42
C ARG A 47 -2.05 11.71 -12.94
N THR A 48 -1.38 10.91 -12.10
CA THR A 48 -1.46 11.01 -10.63
C THR A 48 -0.12 11.29 -9.97
N GLY A 49 0.98 11.20 -10.72
CA GLY A 49 2.34 11.37 -10.23
C GLY A 49 3.01 10.07 -9.81
N ASP A 50 4.13 10.21 -9.12
CA ASP A 50 5.00 9.11 -8.75
C ASP A 50 4.84 8.73 -7.29
N VAL A 51 4.84 7.43 -7.01
CA VAL A 51 4.86 6.87 -5.66
C VAL A 51 6.05 5.94 -5.54
N GLU A 52 7.02 6.30 -4.71
CA GLU A 52 8.14 5.44 -4.34
C GLU A 52 7.99 4.95 -2.90
N TYR A 53 8.16 3.65 -2.72
CA TYR A 53 8.30 2.98 -1.44
C TYR A 53 9.65 2.27 -1.42
N ARG A 54 10.41 2.44 -0.34
CA ARG A 54 11.70 1.79 -0.15
C ARG A 54 11.95 1.53 1.33
N LEU A 55 12.18 0.27 1.67
CA LEU A 55 12.65 -0.10 2.99
C LEU A 55 14.15 0.17 3.11
N THR A 56 14.51 0.94 4.12
CA THR A 56 15.91 1.24 4.50
C THR A 56 16.17 0.78 5.93
N ASN A 57 17.43 0.52 6.28
CA ASN A 57 17.84 0.15 7.64
C ASN A 57 17.08 -1.06 8.21
N ILE A 58 16.97 -2.12 7.42
CA ILE A 58 16.22 -3.33 7.82
C ILE A 58 16.98 -4.08 8.92
N SER A 59 16.40 -4.10 10.12
CA SER A 59 16.83 -4.97 11.23
C SER A 59 15.89 -6.17 11.34
N ARG A 60 16.45 -7.37 11.55
CA ARG A 60 15.69 -8.61 11.80
C ARG A 60 15.66 -9.00 13.28
N ALA A 61 16.18 -8.15 14.15
CA ALA A 61 16.14 -8.36 15.59
C ALA A 61 14.73 -8.09 16.13
N GLU A 62 14.44 -8.66 17.30
CA GLU A 62 13.19 -8.38 18.02
C GLU A 62 13.08 -6.87 18.30
N PRO A 63 11.97 -6.23 17.92
CA PRO A 63 11.76 -4.82 18.23
C PRO A 63 11.49 -4.63 19.73
N ALA A 64 11.83 -3.45 20.25
CA ALA A 64 11.59 -3.15 21.66
C ALA A 64 10.08 -3.10 21.95
N ALA A 65 9.63 -3.84 22.98
CA ALA A 65 8.20 -4.01 23.28
C ALA A 65 7.44 -2.69 23.49
N HIS A 66 8.09 -1.66 24.03
CA HIS A 66 7.47 -0.34 24.26
C HIS A 66 7.07 0.40 22.97
N LEU A 67 7.60 0.01 21.80
CA LEU A 67 7.15 0.55 20.51
C LEU A 67 5.70 0.16 20.18
N PHE A 68 5.19 -0.87 20.87
CA PHE A 68 3.84 -1.40 20.69
C PHE A 68 2.97 -1.17 21.93
N THR A 69 3.40 -0.30 22.85
CA THR A 69 2.57 0.16 23.97
C THR A 69 1.95 1.51 23.64
N VAL A 70 0.68 1.68 24.01
CA VAL A 70 0.00 2.97 23.87
C VAL A 70 0.70 4.00 24.77
N PRO A 71 1.07 5.20 24.25
CA PRO A 71 1.64 6.24 25.09
C PRO A 71 0.69 6.69 26.21
N ALA A 72 1.24 7.11 27.35
CA ALA A 72 0.45 7.38 28.56
C ALA A 72 -0.47 8.61 28.45
N ASP A 73 -0.27 9.46 27.44
CA ASP A 73 -1.03 10.67 27.17
C ASP A 73 -2.18 10.47 26.17
N TYR A 74 -2.49 9.22 25.79
CA TYR A 74 -3.61 8.89 24.92
C TYR A 74 -4.89 8.67 25.74
N ASP A 75 -5.97 9.34 25.34
CA ASP A 75 -7.32 9.03 25.80
C ASP A 75 -7.88 7.83 25.03
N VAL A 76 -8.30 6.79 25.75
CA VAL A 76 -9.01 5.66 25.14
C VAL A 76 -10.48 6.04 24.95
N VAL A 77 -10.93 6.06 23.71
CA VAL A 77 -12.33 6.31 23.37
C VAL A 77 -12.97 5.00 22.92
N ASP A 78 -13.90 4.49 23.72
CA ASP A 78 -14.71 3.33 23.33
C ASP A 78 -15.68 3.73 22.21
N ILE A 79 -15.62 3.00 21.09
CA ILE A 79 -16.58 3.16 20.01
C ILE A 79 -17.85 2.38 20.39
N PRO A 80 -19.04 3.01 20.43
CA PRO A 80 -20.27 2.28 20.69
C PRO A 80 -20.47 1.19 19.64
N PRO A 81 -21.09 0.05 20.00
CA PRO A 81 -21.32 -1.03 19.04
C PRO A 81 -22.12 -0.50 17.83
N PRO A 82 -21.85 -1.02 16.62
CA PRO A 82 -22.64 -0.65 15.46
C PRO A 82 -24.14 -0.93 15.74
N PRO A 83 -25.06 -0.11 15.19
CA PRO A 83 -26.48 -0.35 15.37
C PRO A 83 -26.84 -1.75 14.83
N PRO A 84 -27.87 -2.41 15.40
CA PRO A 84 -28.34 -3.68 14.87
C PRO A 84 -28.77 -3.51 13.41
N PRO A 85 -28.59 -4.54 12.56
CA PRO A 85 -29.10 -4.50 11.19
C PRO A 85 -30.62 -4.25 11.19
N PRO A 86 -31.17 -3.60 10.16
CA PRO A 86 -32.61 -3.37 10.06
C PRO A 86 -33.37 -4.70 10.07
N ALA A 87 -34.53 -4.73 10.71
CA ALA A 87 -35.39 -5.91 10.76
C ALA A 87 -35.76 -6.36 9.34
N ALA A 88 -35.68 -7.67 9.07
CA ALA A 88 -36.12 -8.22 7.80
C ALA A 88 -37.61 -7.89 7.55
N PRO A 89 -38.01 -7.58 6.31
CA PRO A 89 -39.41 -7.38 5.98
C PRO A 89 -40.23 -8.59 6.40
N ARG A 90 -41.34 -8.37 7.11
CA ARG A 90 -42.33 -9.43 7.35
C ARG A 90 -42.94 -9.81 5.99
N GLN A 91 -42.88 -11.09 5.64
CA GLN A 91 -43.62 -11.65 4.50
C GLN A 91 -45.12 -11.64 4.78
#